data_AF-R7PRX5-F1
#
_entry.id   AF-R7PRX5-F1
#
_cell.length_a   1.000
_cell.length_b   1.000
_cell.length_c   1.000
_cell.angle_alpha   90.00
_cell.angle_beta   90.00
_cell.angle_gamma   90.00
#
_symmetry.space_group_name_H-M   'P 1'
#
loop_
_entity.id
_entity.type
_entity.pdbx_description
1 polymer ?
#
loop_
_entity_poly.entity_id
_entity_poly.type
_entity_poly.pdbx_seq_one_letter_code
_entity_poly.pdbx_strand_id
1 'polypeptide(L)'
;MEDMVNHPPHYKLANGMESKDVVQLVLTPEEYKGWCKGNALKYQFRAGKKDPNKTEEDYKKAIWFLKEMIGILSENGGGIRSGEKELRDYKENFRSYSNEGGNVYMNFKDEN
;
A
#
# COMPACT_ATOMS: atom_id res chain seq x y z
N MET A 1 -1.57 4.76 21.10
CA MET A 1 -2.61 5.12 20.11
C MET A 1 -2.22 4.44 18.81
N GLU A 2 -3.08 3.59 18.25
CA GLU A 2 -2.82 2.92 16.97
C GLU A 2 -2.97 3.91 15.81
N ASP A 3 -2.05 3.88 14.84
CA ASP A 3 -2.11 4.71 13.63
C ASP A 3 -3.03 4.08 12.59
N MET A 4 -4.32 4.36 12.71
CA MET A 4 -5.37 3.83 11.82
C MET A 4 -5.35 4.38 10.38
N VAL A 5 -4.46 5.33 10.10
CA VAL A 5 -4.33 5.97 8.78
C VAL A 5 -3.17 5.37 8.01
N ASN A 6 -1.98 5.33 8.60
CA ASN A 6 -0.79 4.84 7.92
C ASN A 6 -0.56 3.34 8.15
N HIS A 7 -1.00 2.80 9.29
CA HIS A 7 -0.72 1.42 9.71
C HIS A 7 -1.94 0.70 10.33
N PRO A 8 -3.05 0.49 9.59
CA PRO A 8 -4.23 -0.14 10.15
C PRO A 8 -3.95 -1.63 10.52
N PRO A 9 -4.27 -2.09 11.74
CA PRO A 9 -3.86 -3.41 12.23
C PRO A 9 -4.33 -4.59 11.36
N HIS A 10 -5.47 -4.44 10.68
CA HIS A 10 -6.10 -5.48 9.85
C HIS A 10 -5.49 -5.63 8.45
N TYR A 11 -4.47 -4.84 8.09
CA TYR A 11 -3.73 -5.01 6.84
C TYR A 11 -2.37 -5.68 7.01
N LYS A 12 -1.96 -5.99 8.25
CA LYS A 12 -0.73 -6.72 8.52
C LYS A 12 -0.86 -8.16 8.05
N LEU A 13 0.04 -8.57 7.17
CA LEU A 13 0.25 -9.94 6.73
C LEU A 13 1.15 -10.68 7.73
N ALA A 14 1.17 -12.01 7.60
CA ALA A 14 1.87 -12.90 8.54
C ALA A 14 3.37 -12.59 8.73
N ASN A 15 3.98 -11.86 7.79
CA ASN A 15 5.39 -11.46 7.81
C ASN A 15 5.62 -9.97 8.15
N GLY A 16 4.61 -9.25 8.65
CA GLY A 16 4.72 -7.84 9.04
C GLY A 16 4.52 -6.83 7.90
N MET A 17 4.35 -7.28 6.65
CA MET A 17 4.01 -6.41 5.52
C MET A 17 2.56 -5.95 5.58
N GLU A 18 2.26 -4.84 4.92
CA GLU A 18 0.89 -4.35 4.74
C GLU A 18 0.37 -4.66 3.33
N SER A 19 -0.97 -4.72 3.20
CA SER A 19 -1.63 -4.95 1.91
C SER A 19 -1.18 -4.01 0.79
N LYS A 20 -0.82 -2.76 1.11
CA LYS A 20 -0.31 -1.77 0.15
C LYS A 20 1.06 -2.16 -0.44
N ASP A 21 1.91 -2.80 0.36
CA ASP A 21 3.26 -3.21 -0.06
C ASP A 21 3.14 -4.33 -1.10
N VAL A 22 2.23 -5.27 -0.85
CA VAL A 22 1.85 -6.31 -1.81
C VAL A 22 1.33 -5.73 -3.11
N VAL A 23 0.41 -4.76 -3.02
CA VAL A 23 -0.16 -4.12 -4.20
C VAL A 23 0.92 -3.44 -5.02
N GLN A 24 1.88 -2.76 -4.39
CA GLN A 24 2.99 -2.11 -5.08
C GLN A 24 3.98 -3.10 -5.72
N LEU A 25 4.15 -4.29 -5.15
CA LEU A 25 5.01 -5.35 -5.69
C LEU A 25 4.41 -6.03 -6.91
N VAL A 26 3.09 -6.29 -6.88
CA VAL A 26 2.41 -7.10 -7.89
C VAL A 26 1.94 -6.27 -9.08
N LEU A 27 1.59 -4.99 -8.88
CA LEU A 27 1.12 -4.12 -9.95
C LEU A 27 2.27 -3.52 -10.76
N THR A 28 2.05 -3.34 -12.05
CA THR A 28 2.91 -2.48 -12.88
C THR A 28 2.88 -1.03 -12.38
N PRO A 29 3.87 -0.19 -12.71
CA PRO A 29 3.86 1.21 -12.32
C PRO A 29 2.60 1.97 -12.75
N GLU A 30 2.04 1.66 -13.92
CA GLU A 30 0.82 2.30 -14.41
C GLU A 30 -0.42 1.83 -13.65
N GLU A 31 -0.53 0.52 -13.38
CA GLU A 31 -1.61 -0.03 -12.55
C GLU A 31 -1.56 0.51 -11.12
N TYR A 32 -0.37 0.67 -10.54
CA TYR A 32 -0.22 1.23 -9.20
C TYR A 32 -0.65 2.71 -9.13
N LYS A 33 -0.33 3.51 -10.16
CA LYS A 33 -0.87 4.88 -10.30
C LYS A 33 -2.40 4.86 -10.39
N GLY A 34 -2.96 3.96 -11.20
CA GLY A 34 -4.41 3.77 -11.32
C GLY A 34 -5.06 3.40 -9.99
N TRP A 35 -4.44 2.50 -9.23
CA TRP A 35 -4.89 2.09 -7.90
C TRP A 35 -4.87 3.26 -6.91
N CYS A 36 -3.78 4.06 -6.89
CA CYS A 36 -3.70 5.26 -6.04
C CYS A 36 -4.80 6.27 -6.38
N LYS A 37 -5.02 6.54 -7.68
CA LYS A 37 -6.05 7.47 -8.16
C LYS A 37 -7.45 7.02 -7.75
N GLY A 38 -7.77 5.74 -7.96
CA GLY A 38 -9.06 5.16 -7.61
C GLY A 38 -9.33 5.21 -6.11
N ASN A 39 -8.33 4.90 -5.28
CA ASN A 39 -8.50 4.96 -3.82
C ASN A 39 -8.63 6.39 -3.30
N ALA A 40 -7.87 7.36 -3.83
CA ALA A 40 -8.04 8.76 -3.48
C ALA A 40 -9.49 9.24 -3.72
N LEU A 41 -10.03 8.97 -4.91
CA LEU A 41 -11.43 9.27 -5.26
C LEU A 41 -12.42 8.55 -4.34
N LYS A 42 -12.21 7.25 -4.08
CA LYS A 42 -13.04 6.46 -3.17
C LYS A 42 -13.15 7.12 -1.80
N TYR A 43 -12.04 7.55 -1.21
CA TYR A 43 -12.05 8.18 0.11
C TYR A 43 -12.65 9.59 0.10
N GLN A 44 -12.42 10.38 -0.95
CA GLN A 44 -13.12 11.66 -1.14
C GLN A 44 -14.64 11.48 -1.22
N PHE A 45 -15.12 10.48 -1.95
CA PHE A 45 -16.55 10.20 -2.06
C PHE A 45 -17.16 9.62 -0.79
N ARG A 46 -16.37 8.88 0.00
CA ARG A 46 -16.80 8.23 1.24
C ARG A 46 -16.84 9.19 2.44
N ALA A 47 -16.06 10.26 2.42
CA ALA A 47 -15.86 11.17 3.54
C ALA A 47 -17.17 11.51 4.26
N GLY A 48 -17.29 11.04 5.50
CA GLY A 48 -18.44 11.28 6.38
C GLY A 48 -19.72 10.52 6.04
N LYS A 49 -19.80 9.83 4.89
CA LYS A 49 -21.00 9.09 4.47
C LYS A 49 -21.16 7.75 5.16
N LYS A 50 -20.05 7.05 5.40
CA LYS A 50 -20.07 5.75 6.12
C LYS A 50 -20.13 5.97 7.63
N ASP A 51 -19.41 6.96 8.12
CA ASP A 51 -19.33 7.33 9.54
C ASP A 51 -18.96 8.83 9.61
N PRO A 52 -19.86 9.72 10.06
CA PRO A 52 -19.60 11.15 10.16
C PRO A 52 -18.37 11.51 10.99
N ASN A 53 -18.04 10.70 12.00
CA ASN A 53 -16.88 10.94 12.88
C ASN A 53 -15.54 10.63 12.20
N LYS A 54 -15.58 9.95 11.05
CA LYS A 54 -14.38 9.56 10.28
C LYS A 54 -14.14 10.42 9.04
N THR A 55 -14.86 11.52 8.89
CA THR A 55 -14.69 12.46 7.76
C THR A 55 -13.24 12.92 7.60
N GLU A 56 -12.58 13.31 8.69
CA GLU A 56 -11.18 13.72 8.65
C GLU A 56 -10.24 12.56 8.31
N GLU A 57 -10.48 11.37 8.87
CA GLU A 57 -9.72 10.15 8.58
C GLU A 57 -9.80 9.78 7.10
N ASP A 58 -10.98 9.92 6.49
CA ASP A 58 -11.19 9.69 5.06
C ASP A 58 -10.38 10.65 4.19
N TYR A 59 -10.38 11.95 4.50
CA TYR A 59 -9.55 12.90 3.75
C TYR A 59 -8.06 12.66 3.97
N LYS A 60 -7.62 12.29 5.18
CA LYS A 60 -6.22 11.90 5.43
C LYS A 60 -5.81 10.69 4.60
N LYS A 61 -6.68 9.69 4.44
CA LYS A 61 -6.45 8.54 3.55
C LYS A 61 -6.37 8.97 2.10
N ALA A 62 -7.24 9.85 1.62
CA ALA A 62 -7.15 10.39 0.26
C ALA A 62 -5.82 11.11 0.01
N ILE A 63 -5.38 11.96 0.95
CA ILE A 63 -4.09 12.67 0.88
C ILE A 63 -2.92 11.69 0.82
N TRP A 64 -2.98 10.59 1.57
CA TRP A 64 -1.94 9.57 1.55
C TRP A 64 -1.73 9.01 0.12
N PHE A 65 -2.81 8.60 -0.56
CA PHE A 65 -2.72 8.11 -1.94
C PHE A 65 -2.24 9.16 -2.95
N LEU A 66 -2.59 10.43 -2.74
CA LEU A 66 -2.10 11.52 -3.58
C LEU A 66 -0.60 11.77 -3.36
N LYS A 67 -0.10 11.65 -2.13
CA LYS A 67 1.33 11.74 -1.82
C LYS A 67 2.12 10.61 -2.48
N GLU A 68 1.60 9.39 -2.45
CA GLU A 68 2.19 8.26 -3.18
C GLU A 68 2.30 8.57 -4.68
N MET A 69 1.22 9.10 -5.28
CA MET A 69 1.22 9.48 -6.69
C MET A 69 2.24 10.59 -7.02
N ILE A 70 2.36 11.61 -6.16
CA ILE A 70 3.38 12.67 -6.32
C ILE A 70 4.78 12.08 -6.26
N GLY A 71 5.04 11.15 -5.33
CA GLY A 71 6.31 10.43 -5.25
C GLY A 71 6.67 9.79 -6.58
N ILE A 72 5.75 8.96 -7.12
CA ILE A 72 5.94 8.23 -8.39
C ILE A 72 6.26 9.19 -9.56
N LEU A 73 5.64 10.37 -9.61
CA LEU A 73 5.79 11.32 -10.72
C LEU A 73 7.06 12.17 -10.64
N SER A 74 7.65 12.35 -9.46
CA SER A 74 8.74 13.32 -9.22
C SER A 74 10.14 12.84 -9.61
N GLU A 75 10.28 11.66 -10.23
CA GLU A 75 11.55 10.99 -10.63
C GLU A 75 12.62 10.81 -9.51
N ASN A 76 12.35 11.27 -8.27
CA ASN A 76 13.20 11.15 -7.07
C ASN A 76 12.46 10.58 -5.84
N GLY A 77 11.40 9.82 -6.02
CA GLY A 77 10.64 9.32 -4.89
C GLY A 77 9.85 8.07 -5.23
N GLY A 78 10.53 6.93 -5.27
CA GLY A 78 9.88 5.70 -4.85
C GLY A 78 9.10 5.96 -3.56
N GLY A 79 8.00 5.25 -3.33
CA GLY A 79 7.38 5.24 -2.02
C GLY A 79 8.43 4.82 -0.98
N ILE A 80 9.12 5.79 -0.39
CA ILE A 80 10.02 5.58 0.73
C ILE A 80 9.19 5.85 1.97
N ARG A 81 8.59 4.79 2.50
CA ARG A 81 8.39 4.68 3.94
C ARG A 81 8.80 3.27 4.36
N SER A 82 9.90 3.23 5.11
CA SER A 82 10.64 2.09 5.67
C SER A 82 11.22 1.10 4.66
N GLY A 83 12.55 1.13 4.49
CA GLY A 83 13.29 0.02 3.91
C GLY A 83 13.45 0.02 2.39
N GLU A 84 13.82 1.12 1.73
CA GLU A 84 14.14 1.12 0.28
C GLU A 84 15.00 -0.05 -0.17
N LYS A 85 15.99 -0.42 0.67
CA LYS A 85 16.82 -1.59 0.46
C LYS A 85 16.00 -2.88 0.57
N GLU A 86 15.20 -3.05 1.63
CA GLU A 86 14.31 -4.20 1.79
C GLU A 86 13.29 -4.31 0.64
N LEU A 87 12.60 -3.23 0.25
CA LEU A 87 11.60 -3.27 -0.82
C LEU A 87 12.21 -3.51 -2.20
N ARG A 88 13.41 -2.98 -2.44
CA ARG A 88 14.18 -3.27 -3.66
C ARG A 88 14.64 -4.72 -3.68
N ASP A 89 15.24 -5.21 -2.59
CA ASP A 89 15.64 -6.60 -2.42
C ASP A 89 14.41 -7.51 -2.57
N TYR A 90 13.24 -7.08 -2.07
CA TYR A 90 11.96 -7.76 -2.25
C TYR A 90 11.52 -7.76 -3.72
N LYS A 91 11.58 -6.64 -4.45
CA LYS A 91 11.23 -6.61 -5.89
C LYS A 91 12.14 -7.49 -6.73
N GLU A 92 13.44 -7.46 -6.45
CA GLU A 92 14.44 -8.23 -7.19
C GLU A 92 14.31 -9.74 -6.91
N ASN A 93 13.93 -10.11 -5.69
CA ASN A 93 13.80 -11.50 -5.23
C ASN A 93 12.36 -12.02 -5.19
N PHE A 94 11.34 -11.20 -5.48
CA PHE A 94 9.95 -11.65 -5.53
C PHE A 94 9.75 -12.66 -6.66
N ARG A 95 9.11 -13.78 -6.33
CA ARG A 95 8.80 -14.86 -7.29
C ARG A 95 7.30 -14.97 -7.53
N SER A 96 6.51 -15.07 -6.47
CA SER A 96 5.05 -15.18 -6.54
C SER A 96 4.41 -14.87 -5.19
N TYR A 97 3.08 -14.83 -5.14
CA TYR A 97 2.32 -14.85 -3.89
C TYR A 97 1.33 -16.01 -3.91
N SER A 98 0.97 -16.53 -2.73
CA SER A 98 -0.10 -17.52 -2.55
C SER A 98 -1.17 -16.99 -1.60
N ASN A 99 -2.38 -17.53 -1.72
CA ASN A 99 -3.48 -17.26 -0.80
C ASN A 99 -3.94 -18.59 -0.19
N GLU A 100 -3.75 -18.73 1.13
CA GLU A 100 -4.16 -19.91 1.88
C GLU A 100 -5.02 -19.48 3.06
N GLY A 101 -6.29 -19.91 3.06
CA GLY A 101 -7.23 -19.58 4.14
C GLY A 101 -7.54 -18.08 4.28
N GLY A 102 -7.38 -17.28 3.22
CA GLY A 102 -7.58 -15.82 3.26
C GLY A 102 -6.35 -15.03 3.68
N ASN A 103 -5.23 -15.70 3.97
CA ASN A 103 -3.94 -15.07 4.25
C ASN A 103 -3.08 -15.06 2.99
N VAL A 104 -2.43 -13.92 2.73
CA VAL A 104 -1.49 -13.77 1.61
C VAL A 104 -0.07 -14.03 2.09
N TYR A 105 0.63 -14.93 1.39
CA TYR A 105 2.04 -15.25 1.62
C TYR A 105 2.87 -14.85 0.40
N MET A 106 4.05 -14.28 0.64
CA MET A 106 5.00 -13.97 -0.43
C MET A 106 6.04 -15.06 -0.55
N ASN A 107 6.26 -15.51 -1.79
CA ASN A 107 7.28 -16.47 -2.15
C ASN A 107 8.42 -15.70 -2.82
N PHE A 108 9.60 -15.77 -2.23
CA PHE A 108 10.82 -15.19 -2.78
C PHE A 108 11.65 -16.27 -3.47
N LYS A 109 12.62 -15.86 -4.29
CA LYS A 109 13.63 -16.76 -4.84
C LYS A 109 14.47 -17.30 -3.68
N ASP A 110 14.69 -18.61 -3.63
CA ASP A 110 15.55 -19.22 -2.62
C ASP A 110 16.98 -18.68 -2.77
N GLU A 111 17.63 -18.35 -1.64
CA GLU A 111 19.06 -18.07 -1.62
C GLU A 111 19.82 -19.38 -1.92
N ASN A 112 20.59 -19.40 -3.01
CA ASN A 112 21.56 -20.47 -3.29
C ASN A 112 22.77 -20.37 -2.36
#